data_AF-A0A1X1L144-F1
#
_entry.id   AF-A0A1X1L144-F1
#
_cell.length_a   1.000
_cell.length_b   1.000
_cell.length_c   1.000
_cell.angle_alpha   90.00
_cell.angle_beta   90.00
_cell.angle_gamma   90.00
#
_symmetry.space_group_name_H-M   'P 1'
#
loop_
_entity.id
_entity.type
_entity.pdbx_description
1 polymer ?
#
loop_
_entity_poly.entity_id
_entity_poly.type
_entity_poly.pdbx_seq_one_letter_code
_entity_poly.pdbx_strand_id
1 'polypeptide(L)'
;MRIIELTISVEKMPLFGFLKSNPTQVWKNGNHYKFIYFEPIGEGLTAFHYKGLYVAVKDESEEVEGWELTRDLEIGLASPDLLTILKDLEVNKLTEQRQGLGVELKGWVFDLICNGIYTRYETSLFVRLLFVNGYSFGQLVDLFSAIVKRKDLASYFLEVATKFYKEVAFE
;
A
#
# COMPACT_ATOMS: atom_id res chain seq x y z
N MET A 1 -13.27 -5.01 4.26
CA MET A 1 -12.48 -3.82 4.65
C MET A 1 -11.07 -4.32 4.85
N ARG A 2 -10.08 -3.76 4.16
CA ARG A 2 -8.73 -4.34 4.17
C ARG A 2 -8.03 -4.09 5.52
N ILE A 3 -7.13 -4.99 5.86
CA ILE A 3 -6.37 -5.00 7.11
C ILE A 3 -4.89 -4.83 6.77
N ILE A 4 -4.22 -3.97 7.52
CA ILE A 4 -2.76 -3.80 7.50
C ILE A 4 -2.21 -4.53 8.72
N GLU A 5 -1.35 -5.52 8.48
CA GLU A 5 -0.56 -6.17 9.52
C GLU A 5 0.88 -5.65 9.47
N LEU A 6 1.34 -5.04 10.55
CA LEU A 6 2.72 -4.61 10.71
C LEU A 6 3.44 -5.58 11.64
N THR A 7 4.29 -6.43 11.10
CA THR A 7 5.11 -7.37 11.87
C THR A 7 6.52 -6.85 12.03
N ILE A 8 6.99 -6.75 13.28
CA ILE A 8 8.27 -6.12 13.63
C ILE A 8 8.96 -6.96 14.69
N SER A 9 10.27 -7.18 14.53
CA SER A 9 11.06 -7.83 15.58
C SER A 9 11.30 -6.89 16.78
N VAL A 10 11.36 -7.44 17.99
CA VAL A 10 11.58 -6.69 19.24
C VAL A 10 12.80 -5.77 19.14
N GLU A 11 13.88 -6.25 18.53
CA GLU A 11 15.14 -5.50 18.34
C GLU A 11 14.97 -4.26 17.44
N LYS A 12 14.05 -4.33 16.47
CA LYS A 12 13.80 -3.23 15.52
C LYS A 12 12.71 -2.28 15.99
N MET A 13 11.98 -2.63 17.05
CA MET A 13 10.89 -1.81 17.61
C MET A 13 11.28 -0.35 17.88
N PRO A 14 12.49 -0.02 18.39
CA PRO A 14 12.89 1.38 18.61
C PRO A 14 12.91 2.22 17.34
N LEU A 15 13.10 1.62 16.16
CA LEU A 15 13.09 2.32 14.87
C LEU A 15 11.68 2.74 14.43
N PHE A 16 10.64 2.13 15.01
CA PHE A 16 9.24 2.34 14.64
C PHE A 16 8.46 3.03 15.77
N GLY A 17 9.09 4.04 16.39
CA GLY A 17 8.52 4.78 17.51
C GLY A 17 7.18 5.45 17.23
N PHE A 18 6.85 5.73 15.96
CA PHE A 18 5.56 6.27 15.53
C PHE A 18 4.37 5.36 15.90
N LEU A 19 4.58 4.05 16.11
CA LEU A 19 3.53 3.13 16.53
C LEU A 19 3.01 3.39 17.94
N LYS A 20 3.79 4.10 18.78
CA LYS A 20 3.35 4.50 20.13
C LYS A 20 2.15 5.45 20.08
N SER A 21 2.10 6.31 19.07
CA SER A 21 1.02 7.28 18.86
C SER A 21 -0.18 6.70 18.12
N ASN A 22 -0.14 5.41 17.77
CA ASN A 22 -1.16 4.71 16.98
C ASN A 22 -1.62 3.46 17.73
N PRO A 23 -2.47 3.59 18.76
CA PRO A 23 -2.95 2.44 19.53
C PRO A 23 -3.88 1.56 18.68
N THR A 24 -3.72 0.24 18.82
CA THR A 24 -4.52 -0.79 18.14
C THR A 24 -4.30 -2.16 18.78
N GLN A 25 -5.00 -3.20 18.33
CA GLN A 25 -4.76 -4.58 18.71
C GLN A 25 -3.33 -5.04 18.39
N VAL A 26 -2.66 -5.71 19.35
CA VAL A 26 -1.29 -6.23 19.17
C VAL A 26 -1.19 -7.68 19.59
N TRP A 27 -0.54 -8.45 18.72
CA TRP A 27 -0.23 -9.85 18.93
C TRP A 27 1.28 -10.03 19.02
N LYS A 28 1.73 -11.08 19.70
CA LYS A 28 3.14 -11.42 19.85
C LYS A 28 3.37 -12.89 19.52
N ASN A 29 4.46 -13.17 18.83
CA ASN A 29 4.94 -14.52 18.60
C ASN A 29 6.47 -14.50 18.78
N GLY A 30 6.95 -15.10 19.87
CA GLY A 30 8.36 -15.06 20.25
C GLY A 30 8.91 -13.63 20.31
N ASN A 31 9.89 -13.34 19.45
CA ASN A 31 10.55 -12.02 19.36
C ASN A 31 9.91 -11.08 18.32
N HIS A 32 8.66 -11.30 17.93
CA HIS A 32 7.95 -10.44 16.99
C HIS A 32 6.64 -9.92 17.57
N TYR A 33 6.33 -8.67 17.27
CA TYR A 33 5.03 -8.06 17.48
C TYR A 33 4.32 -7.85 16.15
N LYS A 34 3.01 -8.04 16.13
CA LYS A 34 2.13 -7.76 15.01
C LYS A 34 1.07 -6.75 15.44
N PHE A 35 1.07 -5.59 14.79
CA PHE A 35 0.06 -4.55 14.96
C PHE A 35 -0.95 -4.67 13.83
N ILE A 36 -2.24 -4.65 14.16
CA ILE A 36 -3.32 -4.83 13.18
C ILE A 36 -4.07 -3.51 13.04
N TYR A 37 -4.28 -3.02 11.82
CA TYR A 37 -5.08 -1.82 11.57
C TYR A 37 -6.08 -2.07 10.44
N PHE A 38 -7.23 -1.41 10.49
CA PHE A 38 -8.06 -1.27 9.30
C PHE A 38 -7.41 -0.25 8.35
N GLU A 39 -7.35 -0.59 7.07
CA GLU A 39 -6.95 0.36 6.05
C GLU A 39 -8.13 1.28 5.69
N PRO A 40 -7.93 2.60 5.70
CA PRO A 40 -8.88 3.54 5.13
C PRO A 40 -9.22 3.22 3.67
N ILE A 41 -10.48 3.48 3.31
CA ILE A 41 -11.03 3.12 1.99
C ILE A 41 -10.26 3.83 0.88
N GLY A 42 -9.85 3.05 -0.11
CA GLY A 42 -9.25 3.55 -1.34
C GLY A 42 -7.74 3.74 -1.28
N GLU A 43 -7.07 3.41 -0.17
CA GLU A 43 -5.64 3.69 -0.03
C GLU A 43 -4.74 2.80 -0.88
N GLY A 44 -5.11 1.54 -1.09
CA GLY A 44 -4.42 0.69 -2.05
C GLY A 44 -2.98 0.35 -1.65
N LEU A 45 -2.63 0.38 -0.35
CA LEU A 45 -1.33 -0.06 0.15
C LEU A 45 -1.09 -1.52 -0.30
N THR A 46 0.14 -1.81 -0.70
CA THR A 46 0.59 -3.15 -1.07
C THR A 46 1.49 -3.75 0.01
N ALA A 47 1.66 -5.07 0.00
CA ALA A 47 2.55 -5.73 0.94
C ALA A 47 4.02 -5.44 0.58
N PHE A 48 4.85 -5.16 1.58
CA PHE A 48 6.28 -4.93 1.39
C PHE A 48 7.08 -5.28 2.66
N HIS A 49 8.40 -5.36 2.49
CA HIS A 49 9.34 -5.53 3.60
C HIS A 49 10.39 -4.42 3.59
N TYR A 50 10.58 -3.76 4.73
CA TYR A 50 11.55 -2.67 4.89
C TYR A 50 12.29 -2.79 6.22
N LYS A 51 13.61 -3.05 6.17
CA LYS A 51 14.51 -3.04 7.33
C LYS A 51 13.98 -3.76 8.59
N GLY A 52 13.30 -4.89 8.42
CA GLY A 52 12.74 -5.69 9.52
C GLY A 52 11.30 -5.33 9.92
N LEU A 53 10.66 -4.40 9.21
CA LEU A 53 9.21 -4.21 9.20
C LEU A 53 8.62 -4.98 8.02
N TYR A 54 7.75 -5.92 8.31
CA TYR A 54 6.93 -6.62 7.32
C TYR A 54 5.54 -6.01 7.33
N VAL A 55 5.10 -5.54 6.18
CA VAL A 55 3.76 -4.99 5.97
C VAL A 55 2.99 -5.98 5.11
N ALA A 56 1.93 -6.56 5.65
CA ALA A 56 0.99 -7.35 4.89
C ALA A 56 -0.34 -6.60 4.78
N VAL A 57 -1.01 -6.73 3.64
CA VAL A 57 -2.34 -6.17 3.41
C VAL A 57 -3.26 -7.31 2.97
N LYS A 58 -4.37 -7.50 3.70
CA LYS A 58 -5.29 -8.63 3.53
C LYS A 58 -6.74 -8.16 3.54
N ASP A 59 -7.64 -8.92 2.94
CA ASP A 59 -9.08 -8.59 2.97
C ASP A 59 -9.76 -9.02 4.28
N GLU A 60 -9.17 -9.99 5.00
CA GLU A 60 -9.68 -10.54 6.26
C GLU A 60 -8.52 -10.82 7.23
N SER A 61 -8.81 -10.78 8.53
CA SER A 61 -7.86 -11.17 9.58
C SER A 61 -8.01 -12.67 9.82
N GLU A 62 -6.96 -13.42 9.53
CA GLU A 62 -6.89 -14.83 9.90
C GLU A 62 -6.22 -14.95 11.27
N GLU A 63 -6.83 -15.73 12.18
CA GLU A 63 -6.14 -16.16 13.37
C GLU A 63 -5.00 -17.09 12.95
N VAL A 64 -3.77 -16.65 13.18
CA VAL A 64 -2.57 -17.42 12.83
C VAL A 64 -2.05 -18.12 14.06
N GLU A 65 -1.86 -19.43 13.96
CA GLU A 65 -1.33 -20.27 15.03
C GLU A 65 0.01 -19.73 15.57
N GLY A 66 0.19 -19.77 16.90
CA GLY A 66 1.39 -19.29 17.59
C GLY A 66 1.44 -17.78 17.87
N TRP A 67 0.40 -17.01 17.50
CA TRP A 67 0.26 -15.61 17.89
C TRP A 67 -0.58 -15.48 19.16
N GLU A 68 -0.04 -14.82 20.18
CA GLU A 68 -0.73 -14.54 21.44
C GLU A 68 -1.12 -13.07 21.51
N LEU A 69 -2.36 -12.80 21.91
CA LEU A 69 -2.85 -11.43 22.09
C LEU A 69 -2.14 -10.78 23.29
N THR A 70 -1.40 -9.69 23.06
CA THR A 70 -0.64 -8.98 24.11
C THR A 70 -1.16 -7.59 24.41
N ARG A 71 -1.94 -7.01 23.50
CA ARG A 71 -2.70 -5.79 23.73
C ARG A 71 -4.10 -5.96 23.16
N ASP A 72 -5.04 -6.22 24.06
CA ASP A 72 -6.45 -6.40 23.74
C ASP A 72 -7.15 -5.03 23.63
N LEU A 73 -6.93 -4.38 22.49
CA LEU A 73 -7.67 -3.21 22.05
C LEU A 73 -8.46 -3.59 20.81
N GLU A 74 -9.52 -2.84 20.52
CA GLU A 74 -10.17 -2.92 19.22
C GLU A 74 -9.17 -2.61 18.09
N ILE A 75 -9.38 -3.21 16.92
CA ILE A 75 -8.59 -2.90 15.72
C ILE A 75 -8.86 -1.44 15.34
N GLY A 76 -7.82 -0.62 15.45
CA GLY A 76 -7.86 0.79 15.10
C GLY A 76 -7.80 1.01 13.59
N LEU A 77 -8.37 2.12 13.13
CA LEU A 77 -8.13 2.60 11.76
C LEU A 77 -6.69 3.12 11.65
N ALA A 78 -5.99 2.79 10.57
CA ALA A 78 -4.67 3.36 10.31
C ALA A 78 -4.78 4.88 10.18
N SER A 79 -4.07 5.61 11.04
CA SER A 79 -4.12 7.07 11.04
C SER A 79 -3.51 7.65 9.75
N PRO A 80 -3.85 8.90 9.38
CA PRO A 80 -3.22 9.58 8.26
C PRO A 80 -1.69 9.63 8.35
N ASP A 81 -1.15 9.85 9.55
CA ASP A 81 0.30 9.91 9.79
C ASP A 81 0.95 8.54 9.59
N LEU A 82 0.34 7.48 10.13
CA LEU A 82 0.81 6.11 9.94
C LEU A 82 0.80 5.74 8.45
N LEU A 83 -0.30 6.03 7.75
CA LEU A 83 -0.41 5.75 6.32
C LEU A 83 0.62 6.51 5.49
N THR A 84 0.91 7.77 5.84
CA THR A 84 1.91 8.57 5.15
C THR A 84 3.28 7.90 5.27
N ILE A 85 3.68 7.52 6.49
CA ILE A 85 4.93 6.80 6.72
C ILE A 85 4.98 5.48 5.94
N LEU A 86 3.91 4.67 5.99
CA LEU A 86 3.88 3.39 5.28
C LEU A 86 3.96 3.55 3.77
N LYS A 87 3.30 4.55 3.19
CA LYS A 87 3.36 4.85 1.76
C LYS A 87 4.74 5.35 1.35
N ASP A 88 5.40 6.17 2.16
CA ASP A 88 6.76 6.63 1.87
C ASP A 88 7.76 5.45 1.88
N LEU A 89 7.59 4.51 2.80
CA LEU A 89 8.38 3.26 2.81
C LEU A 89 8.05 2.36 1.61
N GLU A 90 6.78 2.26 1.22
CA GLU A 90 6.33 1.52 0.04
C GLU A 90 6.95 2.07 -1.25
N VAL A 91 6.94 3.40 -1.45
CA VAL A 91 7.54 4.06 -2.63
C VAL A 91 8.99 3.65 -2.79
N ASN A 92 9.79 3.71 -1.72
CA ASN A 92 11.18 3.28 -1.76
C ASN A 92 11.34 1.83 -2.24
N LYS A 93 10.46 0.93 -1.79
CA LYS A 93 10.50 -0.48 -2.18
C LYS A 93 10.01 -0.73 -3.60
N LEU A 94 8.96 -0.06 -4.04
CA LEU A 94 8.50 -0.20 -5.43
C LEU A 94 9.51 0.41 -6.42
N THR A 95 10.25 1.45 -6.02
CA THR A 95 11.35 2.00 -6.83
C THR A 95 12.47 0.97 -7.03
N GLU A 96 12.88 0.26 -5.96
CA GLU A 96 13.85 -0.85 -6.07
C GLU A 96 13.35 -1.99 -6.98
N GLN A 97 12.05 -2.20 -7.06
CA GLN A 97 11.41 -3.27 -7.85
C GLN A 97 11.06 -2.86 -9.28
N ARG A 98 11.32 -1.61 -9.67
CA ARG A 98 10.94 -1.11 -11.00
C ARG A 98 11.77 -1.80 -12.08
N GLN A 99 11.12 -2.58 -12.96
CA GLN A 99 11.81 -3.49 -13.89
C GLN A 99 11.56 -3.22 -15.38
N GLY A 100 10.65 -2.31 -15.76
CA GLY A 100 10.49 -1.91 -17.16
C GLY A 100 9.92 -3.00 -18.10
N LEU A 101 9.38 -4.08 -17.54
CA LEU A 101 8.96 -5.26 -18.31
C LEU A 101 7.57 -5.12 -18.97
N GLY A 102 6.88 -4.00 -18.77
CA GLY A 102 5.51 -3.82 -19.24
C GLY A 102 4.51 -4.67 -18.46
N VAL A 103 3.21 -4.38 -18.63
CA VAL A 103 2.13 -5.12 -17.96
C VAL A 103 1.50 -6.12 -18.93
N GLU A 104 1.38 -7.37 -18.51
CA GLU A 104 0.59 -8.38 -19.24
C GLU A 104 -0.92 -8.11 -19.06
N LEU A 105 -1.65 -8.02 -20.17
CA LEU A 105 -3.10 -7.75 -20.18
C LEU A 105 -3.90 -9.02 -19.91
N LYS A 106 -4.01 -9.41 -18.64
CA LYS A 106 -4.82 -10.55 -18.20
C LYS A 106 -5.47 -10.32 -16.84
N GLY A 107 -6.48 -11.13 -16.52
CA GLY A 107 -7.20 -11.10 -15.25
C GLY A 107 -7.72 -9.69 -14.93
N TRP A 108 -7.52 -9.25 -13.69
CA TRP A 108 -8.01 -7.96 -13.23
C TRP A 108 -7.50 -6.76 -14.04
N VAL A 109 -6.31 -6.84 -14.65
CA VAL A 109 -5.79 -5.77 -15.52
C VAL A 109 -6.62 -5.68 -16.79
N PHE A 110 -6.91 -6.81 -17.42
CA PHE A 110 -7.77 -6.86 -18.60
C PHE A 110 -9.17 -6.31 -18.29
N ASP A 111 -9.75 -6.76 -17.17
CA ASP A 111 -11.06 -6.29 -16.71
C ASP A 111 -11.06 -4.78 -16.44
N LEU A 112 -10.00 -4.25 -15.82
CA LEU A 112 -9.85 -2.82 -15.54
C LEU A 112 -9.76 -2.00 -16.82
N ILE A 113 -8.99 -2.47 -17.83
CA ILE A 113 -8.85 -1.76 -19.11
C ILE A 113 -10.18 -1.76 -19.88
N CYS A 114 -10.90 -2.87 -19.91
CA CYS A 114 -12.18 -2.97 -20.61
C CYS A 114 -13.30 -2.17 -19.94
N ASN A 115 -13.38 -2.22 -18.61
CA ASN A 115 -14.49 -1.61 -17.86
C ASN A 115 -14.21 -0.18 -17.41
N GLY A 116 -12.93 0.16 -17.25
CA GLY A 116 -12.44 1.45 -16.77
C GLY A 116 -12.29 1.55 -15.26
N ILE A 117 -11.75 2.69 -14.81
CA ILE A 117 -11.48 2.99 -13.40
C ILE A 117 -12.66 3.76 -12.78
N TYR A 118 -13.21 3.26 -11.67
CA TYR A 118 -14.36 3.82 -10.95
C TYR A 118 -14.06 4.26 -9.51
N THR A 119 -12.98 3.75 -8.91
CA THR A 119 -12.73 3.92 -7.48
C THR A 119 -11.33 4.45 -7.21
N ARG A 120 -11.16 5.09 -6.04
CA ARG A 120 -9.83 5.46 -5.53
C ARG A 120 -8.94 4.23 -5.40
N TYR A 121 -9.49 3.10 -4.96
CA TYR A 121 -8.74 1.86 -4.83
C TYR A 121 -8.12 1.40 -6.15
N GLU A 122 -8.92 1.32 -7.21
CA GLU A 122 -8.46 0.98 -8.56
C GLU A 122 -7.43 1.97 -9.08
N THR A 123 -7.66 3.28 -8.90
CA THR A 123 -6.68 4.32 -9.25
C THR A 123 -5.35 4.07 -8.55
N SER A 124 -5.39 3.77 -7.24
CA SER A 124 -4.22 3.58 -6.40
C SER A 124 -3.40 2.34 -6.82
N LEU A 125 -4.09 1.23 -7.12
CA LEU A 125 -3.46 0.01 -7.64
C LEU A 125 -2.88 0.21 -9.04
N PHE A 126 -3.63 0.87 -9.91
CA PHE A 126 -3.25 1.12 -11.30
C PHE A 126 -1.95 1.93 -11.39
N VAL A 127 -1.82 2.99 -10.58
CA VAL A 127 -0.59 3.80 -10.51
C VAL A 127 0.61 2.96 -10.09
N ARG A 128 0.49 2.15 -9.02
CA ARG A 128 1.58 1.28 -8.54
C ARG A 128 1.99 0.25 -9.58
N LEU A 129 1.01 -0.39 -10.21
CA LEU A 129 1.23 -1.40 -11.24
C LEU A 129 2.05 -0.80 -12.39
N LEU A 130 1.61 0.32 -12.97
CA LEU A 130 2.33 0.93 -14.09
C LEU A 130 3.71 1.44 -13.69
N PHE A 131 3.84 2.00 -12.48
CA PHE A 131 5.13 2.46 -11.97
C PHE A 131 6.17 1.33 -11.88
N VAL A 132 5.83 0.22 -11.22
CA VAL A 132 6.73 -0.94 -11.05
C VAL A 132 7.06 -1.56 -12.41
N ASN A 133 6.12 -1.57 -13.34
CA ASN A 133 6.34 -2.09 -14.70
C ASN A 133 7.02 -1.09 -15.64
N GLY A 134 7.42 0.07 -15.10
CA GLY A 134 8.35 1.01 -15.71
C GLY A 134 7.76 2.05 -16.65
N TYR A 135 6.43 2.13 -16.74
CA TYR A 135 5.75 3.13 -17.56
C TYR A 135 6.12 4.55 -17.11
N SER A 136 6.33 5.45 -18.06
CA SER A 136 6.60 6.86 -17.76
C SER A 136 5.36 7.55 -17.19
N PHE A 137 5.56 8.72 -16.57
CA PHE A 137 4.44 9.51 -16.05
C PHE A 137 3.46 9.90 -17.17
N GLY A 138 3.97 10.25 -18.36
CA GLY A 138 3.13 10.56 -19.52
C GLY A 138 2.26 9.37 -19.94
N GLN A 139 2.85 8.19 -20.07
CA GLN A 139 2.10 6.97 -20.40
C GLN A 139 1.02 6.64 -19.35
N LEU A 140 1.34 6.84 -18.07
CA LEU A 140 0.38 6.68 -16.98
C LEU A 140 -0.79 7.66 -17.11
N VAL A 141 -0.51 8.94 -17.39
CA VAL A 141 -1.53 9.98 -17.59
C VAL A 141 -2.42 9.66 -18.80
N ASP A 142 -1.81 9.27 -19.92
CA ASP A 142 -2.55 8.93 -21.14
C ASP A 142 -3.50 7.76 -20.91
N LEU A 143 -2.99 6.68 -20.30
CA LEU A 143 -3.80 5.49 -20.06
C LEU A 143 -4.89 5.76 -19.02
N PHE A 144 -4.58 6.44 -17.92
CA PHE A 144 -5.58 6.83 -16.93
C PHE A 144 -6.70 7.68 -17.55
N SER A 145 -6.34 8.69 -18.35
CA SER A 145 -7.29 9.60 -18.99
C SER A 145 -8.20 8.89 -19.98
N ALA A 146 -7.72 7.84 -20.64
CA ALA A 146 -8.50 7.05 -21.58
C ALA A 146 -9.53 6.14 -20.89
N ILE A 147 -9.22 5.60 -19.71
CA ILE A 147 -10.03 4.55 -19.07
C ILE A 147 -10.81 5.02 -17.84
N VAL A 148 -10.50 6.19 -17.28
CA VAL A 148 -11.22 6.72 -16.11
C VAL A 148 -12.69 6.99 -16.44
N LYS A 149 -13.60 6.54 -15.56
CA LYS A 149 -15.05 6.72 -15.73
C LYS A 149 -15.60 7.84 -14.85
N ARG A 150 -14.83 8.26 -13.85
CA ARG A 150 -15.20 9.26 -12.85
C ARG A 150 -14.18 10.39 -12.79
N LYS A 151 -14.60 11.59 -13.25
CA LYS A 151 -13.72 12.77 -13.36
C LYS A 151 -13.19 13.24 -12.01
N ASP A 152 -13.92 13.00 -10.92
CA ASP A 152 -13.51 13.35 -9.56
C ASP A 152 -12.30 12.56 -9.06
N LEU A 153 -11.92 11.47 -9.75
CA LEU A 153 -10.71 10.70 -9.44
C LEU A 153 -9.42 11.39 -9.93
N ALA A 154 -9.49 12.41 -10.79
CA ALA A 154 -8.31 13.05 -11.37
C ALA A 154 -7.39 13.68 -10.30
N SER A 155 -7.97 14.38 -9.33
CA SER A 155 -7.19 14.98 -8.24
C SER A 155 -6.50 13.92 -7.38
N TYR A 156 -7.20 12.82 -7.07
CA TYR A 156 -6.62 11.72 -6.31
C TYR A 156 -5.55 10.97 -7.11
N PHE A 157 -5.76 10.76 -8.41
CA PHE A 157 -4.76 10.19 -9.30
C PHE A 157 -3.44 10.96 -9.25
N LEU A 158 -3.49 12.29 -9.37
CA LEU A 158 -2.30 13.14 -9.29
C LEU A 158 -1.64 13.05 -7.91
N GLU A 159 -2.42 13.00 -6.83
CA GLU A 159 -1.89 12.84 -5.47
C GLU A 159 -1.07 11.54 -5.34
N VAL A 160 -1.59 10.42 -5.84
CA VAL A 160 -0.90 9.13 -5.78
C VAL A 160 0.29 9.09 -6.74
N ALA A 161 0.09 9.46 -8.01
CA ALA A 161 1.12 9.37 -9.03
C ALA A 161 2.34 10.25 -8.69
N THR A 162 2.12 11.45 -8.17
CA THR A 162 3.24 12.32 -7.80
C THR A 162 4.08 11.76 -6.66
N LYS A 163 3.57 10.87 -5.79
CA LYS A 163 4.41 10.23 -4.76
C LYS A 163 5.45 9.28 -5.36
N PHE A 164 5.10 8.58 -6.44
CA PHE A 164 5.99 7.63 -7.10
C PHE A 164 6.90 8.28 -8.15
N TYR A 165 6.39 9.27 -8.89
CA TYR A 165 7.10 9.84 -10.04
C TYR A 165 7.91 11.12 -9.76
N LYS A 166 7.92 11.62 -8.51
CA LYS A 166 8.69 12.82 -8.12
C LYS A 166 10.21 12.67 -8.26
N GLU A 167 10.73 11.45 -8.18
CA GLU A 167 12.18 11.17 -8.18
C GLU A 167 12.66 10.48 -9.46
N VAL A 168 11.77 10.29 -10.44
CA VAL A 168 12.12 9.69 -11.73
C VAL A 168 12.54 10.82 -12.64
N ALA A 169 13.84 10.91 -12.95
CA ALA A 169 14.31 11.83 -13.98
C ALA A 169 13.53 11.58 -15.28
N PHE A 170 12.93 12.64 -15.82
CA PHE A 170 12.26 12.60 -17.10
C PHE A 170 13.34 12.54 -18.19
N GLU A 171 13.46 11.39 -18.85
CA GLU A 171 14.19 11.28 -20.14
C GLU A 171 13.30 11.76 -21.30
#